data_AF-A0A554A0D1-F1
#
_entry.id   AF-A0A554A0D1-F1
#
_cell.length_a   1.000
_cell.length_b   1.000
_cell.length_c   1.000
_cell.angle_alpha   90.00
_cell.angle_beta   90.00
_cell.angle_gamma   90.00
#
_symmetry.space_group_name_H-M   'P 1'
#
loop_
_entity.id
_entity.type
_entity.pdbx_description
1 polymer ?
#
loop_
_entity_poly.entity_id
_entity_poly.type
_entity_poly.pdbx_seq_one_letter_code
_entity_poly.pdbx_strand_id
1 'polypeptide(L)'
;MGTGVAIAIAGQGMALSSDYMIKIAPMLSATAAGVEVSAVADKALILSLITGLTALVLAYFRLRKTFQSPSMRHLQHWMKLNGTEQVTATRTQSAAEAKTSLFFAILVPVAFLAVVVYMVYATFSGADSLEGGAGAALIGGVAILILIAAATVYNWRQSLNQVSEHLIEGFTFAFRAMGPVIPIAGFFFLGSGEISARIFLLEEGVQAPSFLFELVEAGQQFIPDSPLFAGFGLLIVGMVTGLDGSGFSGLPLVGALSGALAPTVGVDAATLAAIGQMGAVWVGGGTLIAWSSIVAVAGFAKVSVIELVRQCFIPVMSGLILSTLIAIWLF
;
A
#
# COMPACT_ATOMS: atom_id res chain seq x y z
N MET A 1 -2.49 -19.28 -8.97
CA MET A 1 -2.25 -19.04 -7.53
C MET A 1 -0.87 -18.46 -7.26
N GLY A 2 0.23 -19.15 -7.60
CA GLY A 2 1.60 -18.65 -7.36
C GLY A 2 1.87 -17.22 -7.85
N THR A 3 1.48 -16.90 -9.08
CA THR A 3 1.59 -15.54 -9.63
C THR A 3 0.83 -14.50 -8.80
N GLY A 4 -0.40 -14.81 -8.38
CA GLY A 4 -1.19 -13.91 -7.54
C GLY A 4 -0.54 -13.66 -6.18
N VAL A 5 0.00 -14.71 -5.54
CA VAL A 5 0.69 -14.60 -4.25
C VAL A 5 1.96 -13.75 -4.38
N ALA A 6 2.74 -13.96 -5.44
CA ALA A 6 3.94 -13.17 -5.71
C ALA A 6 3.62 -11.68 -5.95
N ILE A 7 2.60 -11.39 -6.76
CA ILE A 7 2.16 -10.01 -7.03
C ILE A 7 1.61 -9.36 -5.76
N ALA A 8 0.82 -10.09 -4.96
CA ALA A 8 0.28 -9.57 -3.71
C ALA A 8 1.39 -9.23 -2.71
N ILE A 9 2.33 -10.15 -2.47
CA ILE A 9 3.42 -9.93 -1.50
C ILE A 9 4.37 -8.83 -1.99
N ALA A 10 4.84 -8.87 -3.24
CA ALA A 10 5.83 -7.91 -3.73
C ALA A 10 5.21 -6.54 -4.04
N GLY A 11 4.01 -6.51 -4.64
CA GLY A 11 3.33 -5.28 -5.01
C GLY A 11 2.59 -4.65 -3.83
N GLN A 12 1.55 -5.32 -3.34
CA GLN A 12 0.67 -4.76 -2.32
C GLN A 12 1.31 -4.76 -0.92
N GLY A 13 2.05 -5.81 -0.59
CA GLY A 13 2.83 -5.87 0.66
C GLY A 13 4.06 -4.97 0.61
N MET A 14 5.10 -5.37 -0.12
CA MET A 14 6.42 -4.75 -0.02
C MET A 14 6.45 -3.31 -0.54
N ALA A 15 5.95 -3.08 -1.76
CA ALA A 15 6.06 -1.77 -2.40
C ALA A 15 5.21 -0.71 -1.68
N LEU A 16 3.95 -1.01 -1.34
CA LEU A 16 3.10 -0.04 -0.63
C LEU A 16 3.53 0.19 0.82
N SER A 17 3.99 -0.85 1.52
CA SER A 17 4.32 -0.71 2.94
C SER A 17 5.61 0.08 3.17
N SER A 18 6.56 0.01 2.22
CA SER A 18 7.74 0.88 2.23
C SER A 18 7.42 2.28 1.71
N ASP A 19 6.72 2.36 0.57
CA ASP A 19 6.44 3.60 -0.16
C ASP A 19 7.66 4.52 -0.24
N TYR A 20 8.84 3.95 -0.53
CA TYR A 20 10.11 4.64 -0.29
C TYR A 20 10.37 5.80 -1.27
N MET A 21 9.77 5.74 -2.47
CA MET A 21 9.95 6.77 -3.51
C MET A 21 8.98 7.94 -3.32
N ILE A 22 7.69 7.67 -3.07
CA ILE A 22 6.66 8.73 -2.95
C ILE A 22 6.53 9.18 -1.49
N LYS A 23 6.80 8.30 -0.51
CA LYS A 23 6.81 8.62 0.92
C LYS A 23 5.49 9.14 1.49
N ILE A 24 4.35 8.84 0.87
CA ILE A 24 3.03 9.23 1.39
C ILE A 24 2.72 8.46 2.67
N ALA A 25 2.91 7.13 2.68
CA ALA A 25 2.66 6.32 3.87
C ALA A 25 3.60 6.72 5.04
N PRO A 26 4.94 6.77 4.84
CA PRO A 26 5.86 7.30 5.86
C PRO A 26 5.50 8.71 6.32
N MET A 27 5.09 9.62 5.43
CA MET A 27 4.73 10.99 5.79
C MET A 27 3.54 11.05 6.75
N LEU A 28 2.50 10.25 6.51
CA LEU A 28 1.31 10.22 7.38
C LEU A 28 1.65 9.72 8.79
N SER A 29 2.45 8.65 8.88
CA SER A 29 2.88 8.11 10.18
C SER A 29 3.89 9.03 10.88
N ALA A 30 4.86 9.58 10.16
CA ALA A 30 5.89 10.45 10.72
C ALA A 30 5.32 11.78 11.24
N THR A 31 4.43 12.40 10.47
CA THR A 31 3.79 13.67 10.83
C THR A 31 2.97 13.52 12.10
N ALA A 32 2.21 12.42 12.22
CA ALA A 32 1.43 12.14 13.42
C ALA A 32 2.31 11.78 14.62
N ALA A 33 3.45 11.13 14.40
CA ALA A 33 4.43 10.79 15.43
C ALA A 33 5.33 11.97 15.86
N GLY A 34 5.32 13.09 15.13
CA GLY A 34 6.22 14.22 15.38
C GLY A 34 7.69 13.91 15.06
N VAL A 35 7.95 13.03 14.08
CA VAL A 35 9.29 12.61 13.67
C VAL A 35 9.55 12.91 12.20
N GLU A 36 10.81 12.76 11.78
CA GLU A 36 11.22 13.00 10.41
C GLU A 36 10.74 11.86 9.47
N VAL A 37 10.32 12.23 8.25
CA VAL A 37 9.68 11.31 7.28
C VAL A 37 10.65 10.24 6.78
N SER A 38 11.90 10.60 6.47
CA SER A 38 12.93 9.68 6.02
C SER A 38 13.29 8.65 7.09
N ALA A 39 13.27 9.01 8.38
CA ALA A 39 13.51 8.09 9.48
C ALA A 39 12.46 6.98 9.57
N VAL A 40 11.18 7.28 9.27
CA VAL A 40 10.14 6.26 9.16
C VAL A 40 10.28 5.49 7.85
N ALA A 41 10.57 6.17 6.74
CA ALA A 41 10.69 5.55 5.42
C ALA A 41 11.83 4.51 5.37
N ASP A 42 12.99 4.82 5.93
CA ASP A 42 14.16 3.92 5.97
C ASP A 42 13.84 2.67 6.79
N LYS A 43 13.23 2.84 7.97
CA LYS A 43 12.82 1.72 8.82
C LYS A 43 11.74 0.89 8.14
N ALA A 44 10.69 1.53 7.59
CA ALA A 44 9.63 0.84 6.87
C ALA A 44 10.14 0.06 5.66
N LEU A 45 11.15 0.59 4.94
CA LEU A 45 11.81 -0.13 3.85
C LEU A 45 12.51 -1.41 4.36
N ILE A 46 13.29 -1.32 5.44
CA ILE A 46 13.98 -2.47 6.02
C ILE A 46 12.96 -3.52 6.50
N LEU A 47 11.92 -3.09 7.24
CA LEU A 47 10.88 -3.99 7.75
C LEU A 47 10.07 -4.64 6.62
N SER A 48 9.79 -3.88 5.55
CA SER A 48 9.12 -4.37 4.34
C SER A 48 9.96 -5.44 3.63
N LEU A 49 11.27 -5.24 3.51
CA LEU A 49 12.18 -6.23 2.93
C LEU A 49 12.24 -7.51 3.77
N ILE A 50 12.36 -7.40 5.09
CA ILE A 50 12.36 -8.57 5.99
C ILE A 50 11.04 -9.34 5.89
N THR A 51 9.91 -8.62 6.01
CA THR A 51 8.57 -9.20 5.94
C THR A 51 8.34 -9.88 4.60
N GLY A 52 8.65 -9.18 3.51
CA GLY A 52 8.45 -9.63 2.14
C GLY A 52 9.34 -10.80 1.74
N LEU A 53 10.64 -10.76 2.04
CA LEU A 53 11.55 -11.87 1.76
C LEU A 53 11.13 -13.12 2.53
N THR A 54 10.79 -12.97 3.82
CA THR A 54 10.30 -14.08 4.64
C THR A 54 9.02 -14.66 4.05
N ALA A 55 8.06 -13.81 3.70
CA ALA A 55 6.79 -14.22 3.11
C ALA A 55 6.97 -14.88 1.74
N LEU A 56 7.83 -14.35 0.86
CA LEU A 56 8.11 -14.94 -0.46
C LEU A 56 8.77 -16.31 -0.34
N VAL A 57 9.75 -16.46 0.56
CA VAL A 57 10.44 -17.73 0.79
C VAL A 57 9.46 -18.79 1.31
N LEU A 58 8.67 -18.45 2.33
CA LEU A 58 7.68 -19.38 2.90
C LEU A 58 6.57 -19.71 1.89
N ALA A 59 6.08 -18.73 1.14
CA ALA A 59 5.09 -18.93 0.09
C ALA A 59 5.64 -19.82 -1.04
N TYR A 60 6.90 -19.62 -1.46
CA TYR A 60 7.56 -20.45 -2.45
C TYR A 60 7.60 -21.91 -2.00
N PHE A 61 8.09 -22.20 -0.79
CA PHE A 61 8.17 -23.58 -0.30
C PHE A 61 6.80 -24.24 -0.15
N ARG A 62 5.77 -23.47 0.21
CA ARG A 62 4.38 -23.95 0.31
C ARG A 62 3.79 -24.27 -1.07
N LEU A 63 4.06 -23.43 -2.07
CA LEU A 63 3.46 -23.53 -3.40
C LEU A 63 4.28 -24.36 -4.39
N ARG A 64 5.57 -24.59 -4.15
CA ARG A 64 6.46 -25.29 -5.11
C ARG A 64 5.94 -26.66 -5.55
N LYS A 65 5.22 -27.36 -4.67
CA LYS A 65 4.64 -28.68 -4.95
C LYS A 65 3.49 -28.62 -5.98
N THR A 66 2.93 -27.44 -6.21
CA THR A 66 1.85 -27.20 -7.17
C THR A 66 2.35 -26.75 -8.54
N PHE A 67 3.65 -26.46 -8.67
CA PHE A 67 4.21 -25.98 -9.93
C PHE A 67 4.29 -27.12 -10.94
N GLN A 68 3.75 -26.86 -12.13
CA GLN A 68 3.72 -27.79 -13.23
C GLN A 68 4.60 -27.26 -14.36
N SER A 69 5.15 -28.17 -15.16
CA SER A 69 5.89 -27.78 -16.37
C SER A 69 4.97 -27.02 -17.34
N PRO A 70 5.50 -26.02 -18.07
CA PRO A 70 4.71 -25.29 -19.07
C PRO A 70 4.07 -26.26 -20.06
N SER A 71 2.75 -26.19 -20.21
CA SER A 71 2.02 -27.01 -21.19
C SER A 71 0.83 -26.23 -21.75
N MET A 72 0.57 -26.42 -23.06
CA MET A 72 -0.58 -25.80 -23.72
C MET A 72 -1.92 -26.28 -23.12
N ARG A 73 -1.94 -27.50 -22.57
CA ARG A 73 -3.10 -28.07 -21.86
C ARG A 73 -3.47 -27.26 -20.62
N HIS A 74 -2.48 -26.76 -19.87
CA HIS A 74 -2.73 -25.92 -18.69
C HIS A 74 -3.34 -24.57 -19.09
N LEU A 75 -2.88 -23.99 -20.21
CA LEU A 75 -3.45 -22.75 -20.74
C LEU A 75 -4.91 -22.93 -21.16
N GLN A 76 -5.22 -23.99 -21.91
CA GLN A 76 -6.58 -24.31 -22.31
C GLN A 76 -7.49 -24.54 -21.10
N HIS A 77 -7.01 -25.27 -20.09
CA HIS A 77 -7.76 -25.50 -18.86
C HIS A 77 -8.05 -24.21 -18.09
N TRP A 78 -7.06 -23.31 -17.96
CA TRP A 78 -7.24 -22.00 -17.34
C TRP A 78 -8.22 -21.10 -18.12
N MET A 79 -8.21 -21.16 -19.45
CA MET A 79 -9.19 -20.45 -20.28
C MET A 79 -10.61 -21.00 -20.09
N LYS A 80 -10.77 -22.33 -20.08
CA LYS A 80 -12.07 -22.99 -19.90
C LYS A 80 -12.71 -22.70 -18.54
N LEU A 81 -11.95 -22.84 -17.46
CA LEU A 81 -12.43 -22.59 -16.08
C LEU A 81 -12.93 -21.16 -15.86
N ASN A 82 -12.37 -20.20 -16.59
CA ASN A 82 -12.67 -18.78 -16.42
C ASN A 82 -13.72 -18.28 -17.43
N GLY A 83 -14.56 -19.16 -17.97
CA GLY A 83 -15.60 -18.78 -18.93
C GLY A 83 -15.06 -18.14 -20.20
N THR A 84 -13.77 -18.37 -20.52
CA THR A 84 -13.17 -17.92 -21.78
C THR A 84 -13.45 -18.94 -22.90
N GLU A 85 -14.50 -19.76 -22.75
CA GLU A 85 -15.07 -20.49 -23.88
C GLU A 85 -15.98 -19.51 -24.64
N GLN A 86 -15.58 -19.18 -25.88
CA GLN A 86 -16.29 -18.35 -26.88
C GLN A 86 -16.03 -16.83 -26.93
N VAL A 87 -14.77 -16.36 -26.83
CA VAL A 87 -14.39 -15.09 -27.51
C VAL A 87 -13.71 -15.33 -28.86
N THR A 88 -13.40 -16.58 -29.21
CA THR A 88 -12.68 -16.91 -30.46
C THR A 88 -13.59 -17.20 -31.67
N ALA A 89 -14.89 -16.82 -31.66
CA ALA A 89 -15.76 -17.12 -32.80
C ALA A 89 -16.65 -15.98 -33.35
N THR A 90 -16.62 -14.75 -32.80
CA THR A 90 -17.49 -13.67 -33.37
C THR A 90 -16.92 -12.25 -33.35
N ARG A 91 -15.64 -12.04 -33.03
CA ARG A 91 -14.96 -10.79 -33.40
C ARG A 91 -13.74 -11.15 -34.23
N THR A 92 -13.90 -11.15 -35.55
CA THR A 92 -12.78 -10.90 -36.45
C THR A 92 -12.22 -9.53 -36.09
N GLN A 93 -11.27 -9.49 -35.15
CA GLN A 93 -10.46 -8.29 -34.95
C GLN A 93 -9.77 -8.01 -36.27
N SER A 94 -9.97 -6.80 -36.78
CA SER A 94 -9.21 -6.32 -37.93
C SER A 94 -7.72 -6.42 -37.61
N ALA A 95 -6.89 -6.77 -38.61
CA ALA A 95 -5.44 -6.78 -38.43
C ALA A 95 -4.89 -5.43 -37.93
N ALA A 96 -5.62 -4.33 -38.16
CA ALA A 96 -5.30 -3.01 -37.61
C ALA A 96 -5.58 -2.92 -36.10
N GLU A 97 -6.70 -3.48 -35.62
CA GLU A 97 -7.06 -3.52 -34.19
C GLU A 97 -6.09 -4.39 -33.38
N ALA A 98 -5.61 -5.48 -33.98
CA ALA A 98 -4.57 -6.34 -33.39
C ALA A 98 -3.22 -5.61 -33.24
N LYS A 99 -2.83 -4.78 -34.22
CA LYS A 99 -1.59 -3.99 -34.15
C LYS A 99 -1.67 -2.89 -33.09
N THR A 100 -2.81 -2.20 -33.02
CA THR A 100 -3.04 -1.14 -32.02
C THR A 100 -3.05 -1.71 -30.60
N SER A 101 -3.75 -2.80 -30.36
CA SER A 101 -3.77 -3.45 -29.04
C SER A 101 -2.39 -3.95 -28.62
N LEU A 102 -1.59 -4.49 -29.55
CA LEU A 102 -0.20 -4.85 -29.30
C LEU A 102 0.67 -3.63 -28.94
N PHE A 103 0.48 -2.51 -29.63
CA PHE A 103 1.19 -1.27 -29.33
C PHE A 103 0.93 -0.80 -27.90
N PHE A 104 -0.34 -0.71 -27.47
CA PHE A 104 -0.67 -0.30 -26.10
C PHE A 104 -0.23 -1.34 -25.05
N ALA A 105 -0.27 -2.64 -25.37
CA ALA A 105 0.22 -3.69 -24.47
C ALA A 105 1.72 -3.57 -24.18
N ILE A 106 2.50 -2.95 -25.07
CA ILE A 106 3.93 -2.67 -24.87
C ILE A 106 4.13 -1.27 -24.29
N LEU A 107 3.43 -0.26 -24.83
CA LEU A 107 3.58 1.14 -24.42
C LEU A 107 3.27 1.34 -22.94
N VAL A 108 2.19 0.74 -22.43
CA VAL A 108 1.75 0.98 -21.04
C VAL A 108 2.79 0.47 -20.02
N PRO A 109 3.26 -0.79 -20.07
CA PRO A 109 4.32 -1.24 -19.18
C PRO A 109 5.62 -0.47 -19.34
N VAL A 110 6.02 -0.13 -20.58
CA VAL A 110 7.26 0.62 -20.83
C VAL A 110 7.19 2.04 -20.28
N ALA A 111 6.06 2.73 -20.44
CA ALA A 111 5.86 4.06 -19.91
C ALA A 111 5.91 4.08 -18.37
N PHE A 112 5.21 3.14 -17.70
CA PHE A 112 5.29 3.03 -16.25
C PHE A 112 6.69 2.60 -15.76
N LEU A 113 7.38 1.73 -16.50
CA LEU A 113 8.77 1.38 -16.19
C LEU A 113 9.69 2.60 -16.30
N ALA A 114 9.52 3.42 -17.34
CA ALA A 114 10.28 4.66 -17.50
C ALA A 114 10.02 5.64 -16.36
N VAL A 115 8.76 5.78 -15.91
CA VAL A 115 8.40 6.58 -14.72
C VAL A 115 9.09 6.04 -13.47
N VAL A 116 9.03 4.73 -13.22
CA VAL A 116 9.69 4.11 -12.07
C VAL A 116 11.21 4.31 -12.12
N VAL A 117 11.84 4.10 -13.28
CA VAL A 117 13.29 4.34 -13.45
C VAL A 117 13.65 5.80 -13.20
N TYR A 118 12.84 6.73 -13.70
CA TYR A 118 13.06 8.16 -13.46
C TYR A 118 12.89 8.53 -11.98
N MET A 119 11.88 8.00 -11.31
CA MET A 119 11.68 8.22 -9.87
C MET A 119 12.84 7.67 -9.04
N VAL A 120 13.29 6.45 -9.33
CA VAL A 120 14.48 5.86 -8.69
C VAL A 120 15.70 6.75 -8.95
N TYR A 121 15.93 7.17 -10.18
CA TYR A 121 17.01 8.09 -10.50
C TYR A 121 16.92 9.39 -9.70
N ALA A 122 15.75 10.03 -9.64
CA ALA A 122 15.54 11.27 -8.90
C ALA A 122 15.84 11.10 -7.41
N THR A 123 15.33 10.03 -6.78
CA THR A 123 15.55 9.76 -5.35
C THR A 123 17.04 9.53 -5.02
N PHE A 124 17.80 8.85 -5.87
CA PHE A 124 19.22 8.54 -5.59
C PHE A 124 20.24 9.56 -6.13
N SER A 125 19.86 10.38 -7.11
CA SER A 125 20.75 11.40 -7.70
C SER A 125 20.75 12.73 -6.96
N GLY A 126 19.86 12.91 -5.98
CA GLY A 126 19.66 14.20 -5.29
C GLY A 126 19.04 15.28 -6.18
N ALA A 127 18.51 14.90 -7.36
CA ALA A 127 17.67 15.76 -8.19
C ALA A 127 16.31 15.99 -7.51
N ASP A 128 15.50 16.91 -8.07
CA ASP A 128 14.19 17.33 -7.54
C ASP A 128 13.42 16.18 -6.89
N SER A 129 13.04 16.36 -5.61
CA SER A 129 12.33 15.34 -4.86
C SER A 129 10.93 15.15 -5.45
N LEU A 130 10.73 14.03 -6.15
CA LEU A 130 9.41 13.57 -6.61
C LEU A 130 8.59 12.95 -5.46
N GLU A 131 8.78 13.46 -4.25
CA GLU A 131 8.13 12.98 -3.04
C GLU A 131 6.71 13.54 -2.95
N GLY A 132 5.86 12.82 -2.23
CA GLY A 132 4.46 13.15 -1.98
C GLY A 132 3.68 13.41 -3.27
N GLY A 133 3.09 14.60 -3.34
CA GLY A 133 2.19 14.98 -4.43
C GLY A 133 2.85 15.02 -5.82
N ALA A 134 4.15 15.33 -5.90
CA ALA A 134 4.84 15.44 -7.18
C ALA A 134 4.98 14.09 -7.90
N GLY A 135 5.41 13.05 -7.17
CA GLY A 135 5.49 11.69 -7.69
C GLY A 135 4.11 11.13 -8.07
N ALA A 136 3.11 11.36 -7.22
CA ALA A 136 1.73 10.98 -7.52
C ALA A 136 1.20 11.66 -8.79
N ALA A 137 1.49 12.96 -8.97
CA ALA A 137 1.11 13.71 -10.17
C ALA A 137 1.80 13.19 -11.44
N LEU A 138 3.06 12.79 -11.37
CA LEU A 138 3.78 12.20 -12.51
C LEU A 138 3.13 10.89 -12.97
N ILE A 139 2.91 9.96 -12.04
CA ILE A 139 2.29 8.66 -12.34
C ILE A 139 0.86 8.85 -12.88
N GLY A 140 0.06 9.68 -12.21
CA GLY A 140 -1.30 10.00 -12.62
C GLY A 140 -1.37 10.70 -13.98
N GLY A 141 -0.47 11.65 -14.23
CA GLY A 141 -0.39 12.38 -15.50
C GLY A 141 -0.06 11.46 -16.67
N VAL A 142 0.92 10.56 -16.52
CA VAL A 142 1.25 9.55 -17.54
C VAL A 142 0.07 8.61 -17.79
N ALA A 143 -0.62 8.16 -16.73
CA ALA A 143 -1.81 7.34 -16.86
C ALA A 143 -2.94 8.03 -17.65
N ILE A 144 -3.19 9.33 -17.38
CA ILE A 144 -4.19 10.13 -18.10
C ILE A 144 -3.80 10.32 -19.57
N LEU A 145 -2.53 10.61 -19.87
CA LEU A 145 -2.06 10.76 -21.25
C LEU A 145 -2.23 9.46 -22.05
N ILE A 146 -1.91 8.33 -21.43
CA ILE A 146 -2.12 6.99 -22.02
C ILE A 146 -3.61 6.73 -22.24
N LEU A 147 -4.47 7.05 -21.26
CA LEU A 147 -5.92 6.88 -21.36
C LEU A 147 -6.48 7.71 -22.52
N ILE A 148 -6.07 8.98 -22.64
CA ILE A 148 -6.48 9.87 -23.74
C ILE A 148 -6.02 9.30 -25.09
N ALA A 149 -4.77 8.84 -25.18
CA ALA A 149 -4.23 8.23 -26.40
C ALA A 149 -5.00 6.96 -26.77
N ALA A 150 -5.25 6.07 -25.81
CA ALA A 150 -5.98 4.83 -26.01
C ALA A 150 -7.43 5.08 -26.46
N ALA A 151 -8.14 5.98 -25.77
CA ALA A 151 -9.52 6.34 -26.11
C ALA A 151 -9.63 7.00 -27.49
N THR A 152 -8.68 7.88 -27.81
CA THR A 152 -8.56 8.52 -29.13
C THR A 152 -8.38 7.51 -30.26
N VAL A 153 -7.44 6.56 -30.09
CA VAL A 153 -7.16 5.56 -31.12
C VAL A 153 -8.29 4.54 -31.23
N TYR A 154 -8.96 4.22 -30.12
CA TYR A 154 -10.11 3.31 -30.12
C TYR A 154 -11.32 3.93 -30.83
N ASN A 155 -11.71 5.15 -30.46
CA ASN A 155 -12.78 5.88 -31.14
C ASN A 155 -12.68 7.40 -30.92
N TRP A 156 -12.07 8.11 -31.86
CA TRP A 156 -11.92 9.58 -31.83
C TRP A 156 -13.22 10.34 -31.53
N ARG A 157 -14.37 9.89 -32.05
CA ARG A 157 -15.65 10.62 -31.88
C ARG A 157 -16.20 10.52 -30.45
N GLN A 158 -15.87 9.44 -29.74
CA GLN A 158 -16.32 9.18 -28.38
C GLN A 158 -15.19 9.35 -27.36
N SER A 159 -13.99 9.72 -27.78
CA SER A 159 -12.80 9.72 -26.91
C SER A 159 -12.97 10.61 -25.69
N LEU A 160 -13.54 11.80 -25.85
CA LEU A 160 -13.82 12.71 -24.73
C LEU A 160 -14.83 12.11 -23.74
N ASN A 161 -15.88 11.45 -24.24
CA ASN A 161 -16.87 10.79 -23.38
C ASN A 161 -16.25 9.62 -22.62
N GLN A 162 -15.45 8.79 -23.31
CA GLN A 162 -14.79 7.65 -22.69
C GLN A 162 -13.76 8.09 -21.64
N VAL A 163 -12.93 9.10 -21.95
CA VAL A 163 -11.98 9.66 -20.98
C VAL A 163 -12.72 10.21 -19.77
N SER A 164 -13.80 10.97 -19.98
CA SER A 164 -14.61 11.51 -18.89
C SER A 164 -15.24 10.41 -18.03
N GLU A 165 -15.77 9.36 -18.64
CA GLU A 165 -16.38 8.22 -17.93
C GLU A 165 -15.35 7.53 -17.03
N HIS A 166 -14.19 7.15 -17.58
CA HIS A 166 -13.11 6.50 -16.81
C HIS A 166 -12.57 7.42 -15.70
N LEU A 167 -12.46 8.73 -15.94
CA LEU A 167 -12.04 9.68 -14.92
C LEU A 167 -13.07 9.80 -13.78
N ILE A 168 -14.37 9.92 -14.09
CA ILE A 168 -15.44 10.01 -13.09
C ILE A 168 -15.52 8.71 -12.27
N GLU A 169 -15.43 7.56 -12.93
CA GLU A 169 -15.43 6.26 -12.26
C GLU A 169 -14.24 6.12 -11.31
N GLY A 170 -13.02 6.41 -11.81
CA GLY A 170 -11.80 6.34 -11.01
C GLY A 170 -11.82 7.32 -9.82
N PHE A 171 -12.29 8.55 -10.04
CA PHE A 171 -12.41 9.56 -8.98
C PHE A 171 -13.44 9.17 -7.92
N THR A 172 -14.62 8.71 -8.35
CA THR A 172 -15.68 8.24 -7.43
C THR A 172 -15.22 7.03 -6.63
N PHE A 173 -14.50 6.10 -7.27
CA PHE A 173 -13.89 4.97 -6.60
C PHE A 173 -12.89 5.41 -5.52
N ALA A 174 -11.97 6.33 -5.85
CA ALA A 174 -10.98 6.85 -4.92
C ALA A 174 -11.62 7.54 -3.70
N PHE A 175 -12.63 8.40 -3.92
CA PHE A 175 -13.34 9.08 -2.82
C PHE A 175 -14.16 8.12 -1.96
N ARG A 176 -14.78 7.09 -2.54
CA ARG A 176 -15.48 6.07 -1.75
C ARG A 176 -14.51 5.25 -0.90
N ALA A 177 -13.33 4.96 -1.42
CA ALA A 177 -12.29 4.21 -0.70
C ALA A 177 -11.62 5.07 0.40
N MET A 178 -11.32 6.34 0.14
CA MET A 178 -10.58 7.22 1.06
C MET A 178 -11.45 8.11 1.95
N GLY A 179 -12.75 8.24 1.65
CA GLY A 179 -13.69 9.08 2.41
C GLY A 179 -13.69 8.84 3.93
N PRO A 180 -13.68 7.58 4.42
CA PRO A 180 -13.60 7.29 5.85
C PRO A 180 -12.29 7.77 6.51
N VAL A 181 -11.19 7.87 5.75
CA VAL A 181 -9.87 8.27 6.28
C VAL A 181 -9.86 9.71 6.77
N ILE A 182 -10.60 10.61 6.10
CA ILE A 182 -10.58 12.05 6.39
C ILE A 182 -10.99 12.37 7.85
N PRO A 183 -12.18 11.97 8.35
CA PRO A 183 -12.57 12.26 9.72
C PRO A 183 -11.70 11.51 10.73
N ILE A 184 -11.29 10.27 10.43
CA ILE A 184 -10.42 9.47 11.30
C ILE A 184 -9.08 10.16 11.51
N ALA A 185 -8.40 10.54 10.42
CA ALA A 185 -7.14 11.25 10.46
C ALA A 185 -7.27 12.59 11.20
N GLY A 186 -8.35 13.35 10.95
CA GLY A 186 -8.61 14.60 11.65
C GLY A 186 -8.66 14.45 13.18
N PHE A 187 -9.38 13.45 13.70
CA PHE A 187 -9.42 13.19 15.14
C PHE A 187 -8.08 12.74 15.71
N PHE A 188 -7.31 11.92 14.99
CA PHE A 188 -6.00 11.48 15.47
C PHE A 188 -4.93 12.57 15.41
N PHE A 189 -5.01 13.46 14.43
CA PHE A 189 -4.14 14.62 14.35
C PHE A 189 -4.30 15.58 15.54
N LEU A 190 -5.51 15.69 16.11
CA LEU A 190 -5.73 16.38 17.39
C LEU A 190 -4.95 15.76 18.57
N GLY A 191 -4.45 14.53 18.41
CA GLY A 191 -3.66 13.86 19.43
C GLY A 191 -2.25 14.42 19.62
N SER A 192 -1.73 15.14 18.63
CA SER A 192 -0.45 15.86 18.73
C SER A 192 -0.72 17.34 19.04
N GLY A 193 -0.01 17.91 20.02
CA GLY A 193 -0.19 19.31 20.42
C GLY A 193 0.07 20.30 19.29
N GLU A 194 1.06 20.04 18.44
CA GLU A 194 1.37 20.95 17.32
C GLU A 194 0.24 20.99 16.29
N ILE A 195 -0.29 19.82 15.89
CA ILE A 195 -1.35 19.77 14.89
C ILE A 195 -2.69 20.19 15.50
N SER A 196 -2.96 19.88 16.78
CA SER A 196 -4.15 20.34 17.47
C SER A 196 -4.18 21.87 17.60
N ALA A 197 -3.04 22.52 17.86
CA ALA A 197 -2.92 23.99 17.85
C ALA A 197 -3.37 24.58 16.51
N ARG A 198 -2.92 23.97 15.40
CA ARG A 198 -3.30 24.40 14.04
C ARG A 198 -4.78 24.16 13.75
N ILE A 199 -5.34 23.04 14.19
CA ILE A 199 -6.76 22.71 13.97
C ILE A 199 -7.67 23.66 14.77
N PHE A 200 -7.30 23.96 16.03
CA PHE A 200 -8.06 24.88 16.88
C PHE A 200 -7.77 26.36 16.63
N LEU A 201 -6.82 26.67 15.72
CA LEU A 201 -6.40 28.04 15.41
C LEU A 201 -5.93 28.80 16.66
N LEU A 202 -5.18 28.13 17.53
CA LEU A 202 -4.63 28.74 18.75
C LEU A 202 -3.46 29.68 18.41
N GLU A 203 -3.31 30.74 19.20
CA GLU A 203 -2.20 31.70 19.06
C GLU A 203 -0.85 31.06 19.47
N GLU A 204 0.24 31.58 18.90
CA GLU A 204 1.60 31.13 19.25
C GLU A 204 1.86 31.31 20.75
N GLY A 205 2.30 30.24 21.42
CA GLY A 205 2.58 30.23 22.87
C GLY A 205 1.44 29.71 23.74
N VAL A 206 0.25 29.46 23.19
CA VAL A 206 -0.82 28.75 23.91
C VAL A 206 -0.55 27.25 23.89
N GLN A 207 -0.54 26.62 25.07
CA GLN A 207 -0.38 25.17 25.17
C GLN A 207 -1.62 24.47 24.61
N ALA A 208 -1.44 23.79 23.48
CA ALA A 208 -2.49 23.04 22.82
C ALA A 208 -2.64 21.64 23.43
N PRO A 209 -3.88 21.10 23.49
CA PRO A 209 -4.11 19.78 24.05
C PRO A 209 -3.46 18.71 23.18
N SER A 210 -2.80 17.74 23.80
CA SER A 210 -2.19 16.60 23.13
C SER A 210 -2.97 15.35 23.49
N PHE A 211 -4.22 15.24 23.04
CA PHE A 211 -5.19 14.28 23.60
C PHE A 211 -4.71 12.83 23.62
N LEU A 212 -3.92 12.40 22.62
CA LEU A 212 -3.37 11.04 22.61
C LEU A 212 -2.20 10.88 23.56
N PHE A 213 -1.33 11.89 23.65
CA PHE A 213 -0.25 11.89 24.63
C PHE A 213 -0.81 11.87 26.06
N GLU A 214 -1.77 12.75 26.35
CA GLU A 214 -2.45 12.83 27.65
C GLU A 214 -3.20 11.54 28.00
N LEU A 215 -3.82 10.88 27.01
CA LEU A 215 -4.47 9.58 27.21
C LEU A 215 -3.47 8.47 27.51
N VAL A 216 -2.34 8.44 26.79
CA VAL A 216 -1.25 7.48 27.03
C VAL A 216 -0.62 7.72 28.39
N GLU A 217 -0.38 8.97 28.78
CA GLU A 217 0.14 9.38 30.09
C GLU A 217 -0.82 8.95 31.21
N ALA A 218 -2.13 9.22 31.07
CA ALA A 218 -3.16 8.80 32.02
C ALA A 218 -3.24 7.26 32.15
N GLY A 219 -3.00 6.55 31.05
CA GLY A 219 -2.98 5.09 30.98
C GLY A 219 -1.62 4.44 31.30
N GLN A 220 -0.55 5.22 31.50
CA GLN A 220 0.83 4.72 31.50
C GLN A 220 1.06 3.63 32.55
N GLN A 221 0.44 3.76 33.73
CA GLN A 221 0.50 2.76 34.80
C GLN A 221 -0.03 1.36 34.41
N PHE A 222 -0.85 1.28 33.35
CA PHE A 222 -1.40 0.03 32.83
C PHE A 222 -0.63 -0.51 31.61
N ILE A 223 0.27 0.29 31.05
CA ILE A 223 1.07 -0.10 29.89
C ILE A 223 2.35 -0.74 30.42
N PRO A 224 2.62 -2.03 30.12
CA PRO A 224 3.86 -2.65 30.53
C PRO A 224 5.06 -1.94 29.89
N ASP A 225 6.07 -1.62 30.70
CA ASP A 225 7.35 -1.04 30.25
C ASP A 225 8.17 -2.09 29.48
N SER A 226 7.72 -2.45 28.28
CA SER A 226 8.34 -3.49 27.48
C SER A 226 8.29 -3.16 25.97
N PRO A 227 9.46 -3.02 25.33
CA PRO A 227 9.58 -2.83 23.88
C PRO A 227 8.79 -3.85 23.06
N LEU A 228 8.73 -5.10 23.53
CA LEU A 228 7.97 -6.16 22.89
C LEU A 228 6.47 -5.88 22.90
N PHE A 229 5.90 -5.49 24.04
CA PHE A 229 4.47 -5.21 24.14
C PHE A 229 4.09 -3.97 23.32
N ALA A 230 4.92 -2.93 23.32
CA ALA A 230 4.66 -1.74 22.51
C ALA A 230 4.74 -2.03 21.01
N GLY A 231 5.80 -2.69 20.55
CA GLY A 231 5.98 -3.01 19.13
C GLY A 231 4.88 -3.95 18.61
N PHE A 232 4.60 -5.07 19.30
CA PHE A 232 3.50 -5.95 18.90
C PHE A 232 2.12 -5.29 19.09
N GLY A 233 1.94 -4.45 20.11
CA GLY A 233 0.73 -3.68 20.32
C GLY A 233 0.45 -2.75 19.13
N LEU A 234 1.45 -1.99 18.69
CA LEU A 234 1.36 -1.12 17.52
C LEU A 234 1.17 -1.89 16.21
N LEU A 235 1.84 -3.03 16.05
CA LEU A 235 1.58 -3.93 14.92
C LEU A 235 0.10 -4.33 14.89
N ILE A 236 -0.45 -4.77 16.03
CA ILE A 236 -1.85 -5.19 16.14
C ILE A 236 -2.80 -4.02 15.87
N VAL A 237 -2.54 -2.84 16.43
CA VAL A 237 -3.36 -1.64 16.17
C VAL A 237 -3.35 -1.29 14.68
N GLY A 238 -2.18 -1.33 14.04
CA GLY A 238 -2.05 -1.18 12.59
C GLY A 238 -2.88 -2.23 11.85
N MET A 239 -2.73 -3.50 12.20
CA MET A 239 -3.49 -4.59 11.58
C MET A 239 -5.00 -4.40 11.72
N VAL A 240 -5.49 -4.05 12.92
CA VAL A 240 -6.92 -3.84 13.21
C VAL A 240 -7.47 -2.68 12.40
N THR A 241 -6.74 -1.57 12.32
CA THR A 241 -7.16 -0.43 11.50
C THR A 241 -7.18 -0.74 10.01
N GLY A 242 -6.25 -1.55 9.53
CA GLY A 242 -6.25 -2.02 8.14
C GLY A 242 -7.38 -3.00 7.79
N LEU A 243 -8.14 -3.53 8.77
CA LEU A 243 -9.26 -4.43 8.49
C LEU A 243 -10.41 -3.77 7.73
N ASP A 244 -10.43 -2.44 7.64
CA ASP A 244 -11.40 -1.69 6.83
C ASP A 244 -11.15 -1.79 5.32
N GLY A 245 -10.02 -2.38 4.89
CA GLY A 245 -9.65 -2.48 3.48
C GLY A 245 -8.71 -1.37 2.99
N SER A 246 -8.27 -0.47 3.87
CA SER A 246 -7.35 0.62 3.55
C SER A 246 -6.04 0.49 4.33
N GLY A 247 -4.91 0.49 3.62
CA GLY A 247 -3.59 0.51 4.26
C GLY A 247 -3.19 1.85 4.85
N PHE A 248 -3.94 2.90 4.52
CA PHE A 248 -3.60 4.30 4.84
C PHE A 248 -4.46 4.87 5.97
N SER A 249 -5.63 4.28 6.25
CA SER A 249 -6.59 4.77 7.25
C SER A 249 -6.01 4.80 8.67
N GLY A 250 -5.22 3.78 9.01
CA GLY A 250 -4.60 3.61 10.32
C GLY A 250 -3.28 4.36 10.54
N LEU A 251 -2.65 4.90 9.49
CA LEU A 251 -1.30 5.46 9.57
C LEU A 251 -1.17 6.66 10.53
N PRO A 252 -2.12 7.62 10.54
CA PRO A 252 -2.13 8.68 11.54
C PRO A 252 -2.26 8.16 12.97
N LEU A 253 -3.10 7.14 13.21
CA LEU A 253 -3.30 6.56 14.54
C LEU A 253 -2.00 5.92 15.06
N VAL A 254 -1.42 5.01 14.28
CA VAL A 254 -0.21 4.30 14.72
C VAL A 254 0.97 5.26 14.85
N GLY A 255 1.06 6.29 14.00
CA GLY A 255 2.05 7.35 14.13
C GLY A 255 1.89 8.10 15.45
N ALA A 256 0.71 8.63 15.73
CA ALA A 256 0.50 9.42 16.95
C ALA A 256 0.66 8.58 18.24
N LEU A 257 0.21 7.32 18.25
CA LEU A 257 0.49 6.41 19.36
C LEU A 257 1.99 6.14 19.51
N SER A 258 2.73 6.04 18.42
CA SER A 258 4.18 5.82 18.47
C SER A 258 4.92 7.01 19.08
N GLY A 259 4.55 8.23 18.70
CA GLY A 259 5.09 9.46 19.31
C GLY A 259 4.79 9.54 20.81
N ALA A 260 3.59 9.10 21.23
CA ALA A 260 3.20 9.10 22.63
C ALA A 260 3.84 7.97 23.47
N LEU A 261 4.07 6.78 22.89
CA LEU A 261 4.61 5.61 23.58
C LEU A 261 6.14 5.55 23.60
N ALA A 262 6.82 6.17 22.64
CA ALA A 262 8.28 6.11 22.55
C ALA A 262 9.01 6.56 23.83
N PRO A 263 8.63 7.68 24.49
CA PRO A 263 9.32 8.14 25.69
C PRO A 263 9.21 7.18 26.88
N THR A 264 8.15 6.37 26.94
CA THR A 264 7.89 5.47 28.08
C THR A 264 8.53 4.10 27.90
N VAL A 265 8.64 3.63 26.64
CA VAL A 265 9.10 2.26 26.34
C VAL A 265 10.57 2.20 25.92
N GLY A 266 11.19 3.36 25.61
CA GLY A 266 12.61 3.42 25.25
C GLY A 266 12.94 2.90 23.84
N VAL A 267 11.93 2.86 22.96
CA VAL A 267 12.08 2.55 21.52
C VAL A 267 11.85 3.83 20.74
N ASP A 268 12.64 4.06 19.69
CA ASP A 268 12.47 5.22 18.82
C ASP A 268 11.05 5.29 18.21
N ALA A 269 10.46 6.49 18.22
CA ALA A 269 9.11 6.72 17.71
C ALA A 269 8.96 6.38 16.23
N ALA A 270 10.00 6.59 15.40
CA ALA A 270 9.95 6.20 14.00
C ALA A 270 9.99 4.67 13.82
N THR A 271 10.67 3.92 14.70
CA THR A 271 10.62 2.44 14.71
C THR A 271 9.22 1.94 15.03
N LEU A 272 8.62 2.46 16.10
CA LEU A 272 7.26 2.14 16.51
C LEU A 272 6.23 2.49 15.40
N ALA A 273 6.40 3.67 14.78
CA ALA A 273 5.53 4.11 13.70
C ALA A 273 5.67 3.22 12.46
N ALA A 274 6.89 2.82 12.11
CA ALA A 274 7.15 1.90 11.00
C ALA A 274 6.54 0.51 11.26
N ILE A 275 6.61 -0.02 12.49
CA ILE A 275 5.97 -1.29 12.86
C ILE A 275 4.44 -1.21 12.70
N GLY A 276 3.82 -0.13 13.20
CA GLY A 276 2.39 0.09 13.03
C GLY A 276 1.98 0.25 11.56
N GLN A 277 2.79 0.97 10.77
CA GLN A 277 2.62 1.12 9.32
C GLN A 277 2.69 -0.25 8.61
N MET A 278 3.61 -1.14 9.00
CA MET A 278 3.62 -2.52 8.49
C MET A 278 2.31 -3.23 8.78
N GLY A 279 1.78 -3.14 10.01
CA GLY A 279 0.49 -3.74 10.36
C GLY A 279 -0.65 -3.24 9.48
N ALA A 280 -0.79 -1.92 9.35
CA ALA A 280 -1.86 -1.29 8.55
C ALA A 280 -1.76 -1.62 7.08
N VAL A 281 -0.58 -1.46 6.47
CA VAL A 281 -0.43 -1.63 5.02
C VAL A 281 -0.45 -3.11 4.62
N TRP A 282 0.15 -4.02 5.37
CA TRP A 282 0.09 -5.45 5.00
C TRP A 282 -1.32 -6.04 5.16
N VAL A 283 -2.13 -5.51 6.09
CA VAL A 283 -3.55 -5.91 6.20
C VAL A 283 -4.40 -5.17 5.17
N GLY A 284 -4.55 -3.85 5.31
CA GLY A 284 -5.46 -3.02 4.52
C GLY A 284 -4.92 -2.63 3.15
N GLY A 285 -3.61 -2.40 3.03
CA GLY A 285 -2.94 -2.17 1.75
C GLY A 285 -2.80 -3.44 0.91
N GLY A 286 -3.02 -4.61 1.53
CA GLY A 286 -3.42 -5.83 0.87
C GLY A 286 -2.41 -6.97 1.03
N THR A 287 -2.81 -8.01 1.76
CA THR A 287 -2.35 -9.41 1.64
C THR A 287 -3.17 -10.33 2.56
N LEU A 288 -3.75 -9.78 3.63
CA LEU A 288 -4.38 -10.53 4.72
C LEU A 288 -5.92 -10.47 4.78
N ILE A 289 -6.57 -9.54 4.07
CA ILE A 289 -8.04 -9.46 3.97
C ILE A 289 -8.53 -9.43 2.54
N ALA A 290 -9.69 -10.04 2.30
CA ALA A 290 -10.23 -10.25 0.96
C ALA A 290 -10.91 -9.03 0.35
N TRP A 291 -11.23 -8.01 1.14
CA TRP A 291 -11.88 -6.76 0.71
C TRP A 291 -10.89 -5.59 0.66
N SER A 292 -9.62 -5.87 0.36
CA SER A 292 -8.55 -4.89 0.11
C SER A 292 -8.21 -4.81 -1.38
N SER A 293 -7.17 -4.04 -1.72
CA SER A 293 -6.55 -3.99 -3.06
C SER A 293 -6.20 -5.37 -3.67
N ILE A 294 -6.09 -6.42 -2.84
CA ILE A 294 -5.83 -7.79 -3.29
C ILE A 294 -6.91 -8.34 -4.24
N VAL A 295 -8.11 -7.76 -4.23
CA VAL A 295 -9.19 -8.07 -5.19
C VAL A 295 -8.73 -7.82 -6.63
N ALA A 296 -7.98 -6.74 -6.88
CA ALA A 296 -7.44 -6.44 -8.20
C ALA A 296 -6.41 -7.49 -8.65
N VAL A 297 -5.54 -7.93 -7.73
CA VAL A 297 -4.55 -8.99 -7.98
C VAL A 297 -5.24 -10.32 -8.29
N ALA A 298 -6.27 -10.68 -7.52
CA ALA A 298 -7.06 -11.88 -7.73
C ALA A 298 -7.81 -11.86 -9.08
N GLY A 299 -8.38 -10.70 -9.45
CA GLY A 299 -9.01 -10.50 -10.75
C GLY A 299 -8.03 -10.69 -11.92
N PHE A 300 -6.84 -10.08 -11.82
CA PHE A 300 -5.78 -10.24 -12.81
C PHE A 300 -5.29 -11.69 -12.92
N ALA A 301 -5.00 -12.32 -11.78
CA ALA A 301 -4.52 -13.70 -11.73
C ALA A 301 -5.63 -14.74 -12.03
N LYS A 302 -6.89 -14.30 -12.13
CA LYS A 302 -8.10 -15.13 -12.24
C LYS A 302 -8.12 -16.26 -11.21
N VAL A 303 -7.97 -15.90 -9.95
CA VAL A 303 -8.05 -16.83 -8.81
C VAL A 303 -9.05 -16.32 -7.79
N SER A 304 -9.54 -17.22 -6.95
CA SER A 304 -10.37 -16.86 -5.80
C SER A 304 -9.61 -15.93 -4.85
N VAL A 305 -10.18 -14.76 -4.56
CA VAL A 305 -9.60 -13.77 -3.63
C VAL A 305 -9.39 -14.38 -2.25
N ILE A 306 -10.36 -15.16 -1.77
CA ILE A 306 -10.29 -15.79 -0.44
C ILE A 306 -9.18 -16.86 -0.39
N GLU A 307 -8.97 -17.60 -1.46
CA GLU A 307 -7.87 -18.56 -1.53
C GLU A 307 -6.51 -17.85 -1.60
N LEU A 308 -6.44 -16.74 -2.35
CA LEU A 308 -5.23 -15.93 -2.43
C LEU A 308 -4.82 -15.40 -1.05
N VAL A 309 -5.76 -14.82 -0.30
CA VAL A 309 -5.53 -14.38 1.09
C VAL A 309 -5.09 -15.54 1.98
N ARG A 310 -5.74 -16.70 1.90
CA ARG A 310 -5.35 -17.89 2.68
C ARG A 310 -3.93 -18.36 2.39
N GLN A 311 -3.46 -18.24 1.15
CA GLN A 311 -2.08 -18.59 0.80
C GLN A 311 -1.07 -17.55 1.27
N CYS A 312 -1.46 -16.27 1.35
CA CYS A 312 -0.63 -15.19 1.89
C CYS A 312 -0.57 -15.19 3.43
N PHE A 313 -1.64 -15.62 4.11
CA PHE A 313 -1.81 -15.44 5.55
C PHE A 313 -0.62 -15.91 6.39
N ILE A 314 -0.27 -17.20 6.31
CA ILE A 314 0.82 -17.74 7.13
C ILE A 314 2.17 -17.10 6.77
N PRO A 315 2.60 -17.05 5.49
CA PRO A 315 3.85 -16.40 5.12
C PRO A 315 3.98 -14.94 5.59
N VAL A 316 2.93 -14.14 5.41
CA VAL A 316 2.94 -12.72 5.76
C VAL A 316 2.94 -12.53 7.27
N MET A 317 2.11 -13.26 8.02
CA MET A 317 2.09 -13.19 9.49
C MET A 317 3.45 -13.57 10.08
N SER A 318 4.09 -14.62 9.55
CA SER A 318 5.45 -14.99 9.96
C SER A 318 6.46 -13.87 9.66
N GLY A 319 6.35 -13.22 8.50
CA GLY A 319 7.18 -12.08 8.13
C GLY A 319 7.00 -10.88 9.06
N LEU A 320 5.76 -10.51 9.39
CA LEU A 320 5.43 -9.38 10.26
C LEU A 320 5.91 -9.60 11.71
N ILE A 321 5.76 -10.83 12.21
CA ILE A 321 6.27 -11.20 13.54
C ILE A 321 7.79 -11.11 13.56
N LEU A 322 8.46 -11.68 12.54
CA LEU A 322 9.91 -11.66 12.46
C LEU A 322 10.46 -10.25 12.30
N SER A 323 9.86 -9.42 11.42
CA SER A 323 10.30 -8.05 11.21
C SER A 323 10.11 -7.20 12.47
N THR A 324 9.01 -7.38 13.20
CA THR A 324 8.78 -6.69 14.48
C THR A 324 9.82 -7.07 15.53
N LEU A 325 10.15 -8.36 15.66
CA LEU A 325 11.21 -8.81 16.57
C LEU A 325 12.57 -8.20 16.22
N ILE A 326 12.91 -8.19 14.94
CA ILE A 326 14.17 -7.60 14.46
C ILE A 326 14.18 -6.08 14.66
N ALA A 327 13.06 -5.41 14.42
CA ALA A 327 12.92 -3.96 14.62
C ALA A 327 13.27 -3.57 16.05
N ILE A 328 12.65 -4.26 17.02
CA ILE A 328 12.82 -4.00 18.46
C ILE A 328 14.24 -4.35 18.94
N TRP A 329 14.91 -5.29 18.27
CA TRP A 329 16.26 -5.69 18.63
C TRP A 329 17.34 -4.78 18.03
N LEU A 330 17.11 -4.24 16.83
CA LEU A 330 18.08 -3.41 16.10
C LEU A 330 17.92 -1.91 16.30
N PHE A 331 16.70 -1.42 16.53
CA PHE A 331 16.35 0.00 16.56
C PHE A 331 15.62 0.37 17.85
#